data_AF-A0A352WJD2-F1
#
_entry.id   AF-A0A352WJD2-F1
#
_cell.length_a   1.000
_cell.length_b   1.000
_cell.length_c   1.000
_cell.angle_alpha   90.00
_cell.angle_beta   90.00
_cell.angle_gamma   90.00
#
_symmetry.space_group_name_H-M   'P 1'
#
loop_
_entity.id
_entity.type
_entity.pdbx_description
1 polymer ?
#
loop_
_entity_poly.entity_id
_entity_poly.type
_entity_poly.pdbx_seq_one_letter_code
_entity_poly.pdbx_strand_id
1 'polypeptide(L)'
;MRQEVEKELIKLVDKVANESLEPESFAGICESIGVVRLYYDIEFDKDGFRGVGDESDISKYRYIELFNSGEESDIKKVYTYYYDGNEYVHACIEFKKGMTEEDIDKDTCSFIANVIYLIVSRHNMRNMLDYAENFDTATGLPNLKYMGEKYNRSMAHNPNAEYVVLYANVKNFKYINDRGGVYLGDSAMAKLAQIIAGFVREDEGVCRIGGDNFAFFVRRDNLDVVLEKLKSVQVSGLMGLRNGSHKFSFRVGVSDTEAKEFGTRLEEASTACIVGKTVLKKDVVVFNLELSDEISHNNLVVAAFPDALSAGEFVPFFQPKVNMQTGELLGMEALCRWIHNDSIISPADFIPLLDRKGMIHELDMAILI
;
A
#
# COMPACT_ATOMS: atom_id res chain seq x y z
N MET A 1 -37.80 35.28 -8.69
CA MET A 1 -36.54 34.68 -9.18
C MET A 1 -35.41 34.79 -8.17
N ARG A 2 -34.64 35.90 -8.04
CA ARG A 2 -33.47 35.95 -7.12
C ARG A 2 -33.74 35.54 -5.66
N GLN A 3 -34.79 36.06 -5.03
CA GLN A 3 -35.16 35.70 -3.64
C GLN A 3 -35.59 34.24 -3.48
N GLU A 4 -36.14 33.65 -4.53
CA GLU A 4 -36.66 32.27 -4.53
C GLU A 4 -35.51 31.28 -4.72
N VAL A 5 -34.60 31.61 -5.64
CA VAL A 5 -33.31 30.93 -5.84
C VAL A 5 -32.48 30.97 -4.55
N GLU A 6 -32.37 32.13 -3.89
CA GLU A 6 -31.64 32.27 -2.61
C GLU A 6 -32.22 31.37 -1.51
N LYS A 7 -33.55 31.30 -1.40
CA LYS A 7 -34.23 30.44 -0.42
C LYS A 7 -34.00 28.94 -0.68
N GLU A 8 -34.10 28.51 -1.93
CA GLU A 8 -33.84 27.10 -2.28
C GLU A 8 -32.35 26.75 -2.13
N LEU A 9 -31.45 27.70 -2.34
CA LEU A 9 -30.01 27.54 -2.08
C LEU A 9 -29.67 27.37 -0.61
N ILE A 10 -30.28 28.16 0.29
CA ILE A 10 -30.09 27.98 1.74
C ILE A 10 -30.52 26.57 2.15
N LYS A 11 -31.68 26.10 1.67
CA LYS A 11 -32.14 24.73 1.92
C LYS A 11 -31.17 23.68 1.39
N LEU A 12 -30.64 23.88 0.18
CA LEU A 12 -29.66 22.97 -0.40
C LEU A 12 -28.38 22.92 0.46
N VAL A 13 -27.83 24.07 0.86
CA VAL A 13 -26.62 24.13 1.72
C VAL A 13 -26.84 23.42 3.06
N ASP A 14 -27.98 23.67 3.71
CA ASP A 14 -28.33 23.01 4.98
C ASP A 14 -28.49 21.49 4.81
N LYS A 15 -29.05 21.04 3.69
CA LYS A 15 -29.19 19.62 3.37
C LYS A 15 -27.83 18.97 3.09
N VAL A 16 -26.96 19.61 2.31
CA VAL A 16 -25.59 19.13 2.05
C VAL A 16 -24.75 19.05 3.33
N ALA A 17 -24.99 19.93 4.30
CA ALA A 17 -24.28 19.90 5.57
C ALA A 17 -24.66 18.69 6.44
N ASN A 18 -25.88 18.17 6.30
CA ASN A 18 -26.46 17.20 7.25
C ASN A 18 -26.84 15.84 6.64
N GLU A 19 -26.97 15.73 5.31
CA GLU A 19 -27.49 14.55 4.60
C GLU A 19 -26.65 14.19 3.36
N SER A 20 -26.95 13.03 2.76
CA SER A 20 -26.38 12.63 1.46
C SER A 20 -27.03 13.41 0.32
N LEU A 21 -26.25 13.72 -0.71
CA LEU A 21 -26.71 14.46 -1.89
C LEU A 21 -27.46 13.56 -2.85
N GLU A 22 -28.77 13.75 -2.92
CA GLU A 22 -29.61 13.13 -3.93
C GLU A 22 -29.90 14.11 -5.09
N PRO A 23 -29.98 13.64 -6.35
CA PRO A 23 -30.31 14.48 -7.52
C PRO A 23 -31.57 15.34 -7.33
N GLU A 24 -32.58 14.81 -6.64
CA GLU A 24 -33.83 15.52 -6.33
C GLU A 24 -33.63 16.80 -5.51
N SER A 25 -32.49 16.93 -4.82
CA SER A 25 -32.16 18.12 -4.02
C SER A 25 -31.98 19.38 -4.87
N PHE A 26 -31.71 19.24 -6.17
CA PHE A 26 -31.53 20.36 -7.10
C PHE A 26 -32.79 20.76 -7.85
N ALA A 27 -33.85 19.94 -7.80
CA ALA A 27 -35.07 20.13 -8.59
C ALA A 27 -35.71 21.50 -8.39
N GLY A 28 -35.89 21.94 -7.14
CA GLY A 28 -36.52 23.23 -6.84
C GLY A 28 -35.76 24.43 -7.41
N ILE A 29 -34.42 24.39 -7.36
CA ILE A 29 -33.58 25.44 -7.96
C ILE A 29 -33.69 25.37 -9.49
N CYS A 30 -33.50 24.20 -10.08
CA CYS A 30 -33.51 24.01 -11.53
C CYS A 30 -34.84 24.40 -12.17
N GLU A 31 -35.96 23.98 -11.60
CA GLU A 31 -37.31 24.31 -12.08
C GLU A 31 -37.58 25.83 -12.01
N SER A 32 -37.11 26.50 -10.96
CA SER A 32 -37.35 27.94 -10.76
C SER A 32 -36.67 28.85 -11.80
N ILE A 33 -35.69 28.34 -12.53
CA ILE A 33 -34.92 29.06 -13.57
C ILE A 33 -34.98 28.38 -14.94
N GLY A 34 -35.90 27.44 -15.14
CA GLY A 34 -36.11 26.79 -16.44
C GLY A 34 -34.98 25.85 -16.88
N VAL A 35 -34.20 25.34 -15.94
CA VAL A 35 -33.18 24.32 -16.19
C VAL A 35 -33.85 22.96 -16.29
N VAL A 36 -33.60 22.25 -17.38
CA VAL A 36 -34.12 20.90 -17.65
C VAL A 36 -33.06 19.83 -17.37
N ARG A 37 -31.79 20.18 -17.44
CA ARG A 37 -30.69 19.28 -17.10
C ARG A 37 -29.54 19.99 -16.41
N LEU A 38 -29.00 19.35 -15.38
CA LEU A 38 -27.83 19.80 -14.65
C LEU A 38 -26.92 18.60 -14.40
N TYR A 39 -25.69 18.67 -14.88
CA TYR A 39 -24.74 17.59 -14.70
C TYR A 39 -23.30 18.09 -14.72
N TYR A 40 -22.41 17.23 -14.26
CA TYR A 40 -20.97 17.44 -14.30
C TYR A 40 -20.31 16.43 -15.22
N ASP A 41 -19.36 16.93 -16.00
CA ASP A 41 -18.37 16.12 -16.68
C ASP A 41 -17.00 16.38 -16.04
N ILE A 42 -16.35 15.34 -15.54
CA ILE A 42 -15.04 15.42 -14.90
C ILE A 42 -14.01 14.91 -15.89
N GLU A 43 -13.24 15.84 -16.43
CA GLU A 43 -12.08 15.52 -17.23
C GLU A 43 -10.90 15.24 -16.29
N PHE A 44 -10.75 13.96 -15.95
CA PHE A 44 -9.46 13.49 -15.48
C PHE A 44 -8.48 13.58 -16.65
N ASP A 45 -7.48 14.46 -16.52
CA ASP A 45 -6.35 14.47 -17.43
C ASP A 45 -5.82 13.04 -17.59
N LYS A 46 -5.50 12.64 -18.82
CA LYS A 46 -5.17 11.24 -19.19
C LYS A 46 -3.99 10.67 -18.37
N ASP A 47 -3.24 11.55 -17.72
CA ASP A 47 -2.04 11.25 -16.95
C ASP A 47 -2.21 11.36 -15.42
N GLY A 48 -3.29 11.96 -14.90
CA GLY A 48 -3.37 12.37 -13.49
C GLY A 48 -4.19 11.47 -12.53
N PHE A 49 -5.23 10.79 -13.02
CA PHE A 49 -6.07 9.93 -12.18
C PHE A 49 -6.44 8.65 -12.92
N ARG A 50 -5.49 7.72 -13.03
CA ARG A 50 -5.81 6.33 -13.38
C ARG A 50 -6.37 5.65 -12.13
N GLY A 51 -7.67 5.82 -11.92
CA GLY A 51 -8.42 4.99 -10.99
C GLY A 51 -8.12 3.52 -11.28
N VAL A 52 -7.79 2.77 -10.23
CA VAL A 52 -7.54 1.35 -10.35
C VAL A 52 -8.89 0.63 -10.38
N GLY A 53 -9.38 0.36 -11.58
CA GLY A 53 -10.65 -0.32 -11.85
C GLY A 53 -10.88 -0.42 -13.36
N ASP A 54 -11.74 -1.36 -13.76
CA ASP A 54 -12.20 -1.53 -15.15
C ASP A 54 -12.69 -0.17 -15.70
N GLU A 55 -12.37 0.19 -16.95
CA GLU A 55 -12.74 1.50 -17.54
C GLU A 55 -14.25 1.78 -17.43
N SER A 56 -15.07 0.73 -17.33
CA SER A 56 -16.51 0.80 -17.09
C SER A 56 -16.89 1.41 -15.75
N ASP A 57 -16.07 1.25 -14.70
CA ASP A 57 -16.42 1.67 -13.33
C ASP A 57 -15.94 3.10 -13.00
N ILE A 58 -15.09 3.69 -13.83
CA ILE A 58 -14.67 5.11 -13.73
C ILE A 58 -15.69 6.02 -14.41
N SER A 59 -16.45 5.51 -15.38
CA SER A 59 -17.48 6.27 -16.11
C SER A 59 -18.52 6.91 -15.18
N LYS A 60 -18.87 6.25 -14.08
CA LYS A 60 -19.82 6.74 -13.06
C LYS A 60 -19.31 7.97 -12.29
N TYR A 61 -17.99 8.18 -12.25
CA TYR A 61 -17.39 9.37 -11.64
C TYR A 61 -17.07 10.45 -12.67
N ARG A 62 -17.11 10.12 -13.97
CA ARG A 62 -16.87 11.07 -15.06
C ARG A 62 -18.10 11.90 -15.33
N TYR A 63 -19.27 11.28 -15.31
CA TYR A 63 -20.55 11.95 -15.54
C TYR A 63 -21.43 11.86 -14.29
N ILE A 64 -21.71 13.00 -13.67
CA ILE A 64 -22.58 13.07 -12.49
C ILE A 64 -23.82 13.87 -12.87
N GLU A 65 -24.94 13.17 -13.10
CA GLU A 65 -26.24 13.82 -13.34
C GLU A 65 -26.87 14.22 -12.02
N LEU A 66 -27.12 15.52 -11.86
CA LEU A 66 -27.68 16.10 -10.65
C LEU A 66 -29.14 16.47 -10.80
N PHE A 67 -29.59 16.77 -12.02
CA PHE A 67 -31.00 16.99 -12.32
C PHE A 67 -31.27 16.68 -13.79
N ASN A 68 -32.42 16.06 -14.05
CA ASN A 68 -32.91 15.81 -15.39
C ASN A 68 -34.44 15.72 -15.36
N SER A 69 -35.13 16.68 -15.97
CA SER A 69 -36.58 16.70 -16.08
C SER A 69 -37.12 15.81 -17.21
N GLY A 70 -36.24 15.31 -18.08
CA GLY A 70 -36.60 14.56 -19.29
C GLY A 70 -37.12 15.44 -20.44
N GLU A 71 -37.15 16.76 -20.28
CA GLU A 71 -37.57 17.70 -21.33
C GLU A 71 -36.43 18.02 -22.32
N GLU A 72 -36.79 18.39 -23.55
CA GLU A 72 -35.80 18.83 -24.55
C GLU A 72 -35.18 20.20 -24.20
N SER A 73 -33.90 20.35 -24.54
CA SER A 73 -33.14 21.60 -24.36
C SER A 73 -32.58 22.13 -25.68
N ASP A 74 -32.60 23.45 -25.86
CA ASP A 74 -31.95 24.13 -27.00
C ASP A 74 -30.67 24.89 -26.60
N ILE A 75 -30.57 25.34 -25.34
CA ILE A 75 -29.46 26.14 -24.84
C ILE A 75 -28.72 25.35 -23.77
N LYS A 76 -27.40 25.20 -23.95
CA LYS A 76 -26.47 24.62 -22.98
C LYS A 76 -25.45 25.67 -22.57
N LYS A 77 -25.23 25.82 -21.26
CA LYS A 77 -24.14 26.62 -20.68
C LYS A 77 -23.16 25.68 -19.98
N VAL A 78 -21.88 25.91 -20.21
CA VAL A 78 -20.78 25.12 -19.64
C VAL A 78 -19.89 26.05 -18.84
N TYR A 79 -19.62 25.68 -17.59
CA TYR A 79 -18.71 26.38 -16.70
C TYR A 79 -17.54 25.46 -16.38
N THR A 80 -16.35 25.87 -16.78
CA THR A 80 -15.14 25.07 -16.66
C THR A 80 -14.31 25.50 -15.46
N TYR A 81 -13.90 24.52 -14.66
CA TYR A 81 -13.06 24.71 -13.48
C TYR A 81 -11.72 24.04 -13.70
N TYR A 82 -10.66 24.72 -13.27
CA TYR A 82 -9.28 24.31 -13.50
C TYR A 82 -8.62 23.86 -12.20
N TYR A 83 -7.83 22.80 -12.26
CA TYR A 83 -6.94 22.36 -11.20
C TYR A 83 -5.51 22.24 -11.75
N ASP A 84 -4.56 22.91 -11.09
CA ASP A 84 -3.16 22.99 -11.52
C ASP A 84 -2.96 23.41 -13.00
N GLY A 85 -3.84 24.28 -13.49
CA GLY A 85 -3.81 24.77 -14.87
C GLY A 85 -4.49 23.87 -15.91
N ASN A 86 -4.97 22.68 -15.52
CA ASN A 86 -5.71 21.77 -16.40
C ASN A 86 -7.22 21.85 -16.16
N GLU A 87 -8.00 21.71 -17.23
CA GLU A 87 -9.45 21.56 -17.14
C GLU A 87 -9.74 20.29 -16.34
N TYR A 88 -10.54 20.45 -15.30
CA TYR A 88 -10.77 19.38 -14.32
C TYR A 88 -12.26 19.04 -14.25
N VAL A 89 -13.12 20.05 -14.26
CA VAL A 89 -14.56 19.87 -14.03
C VAL A 89 -15.36 20.82 -14.91
N HIS A 90 -16.37 20.30 -15.61
CA HIS A 90 -17.31 21.05 -16.44
C HIS A 90 -18.72 20.96 -15.85
N ALA A 91 -19.23 22.05 -15.30
CA ALA A 91 -20.62 22.15 -14.88
C ALA A 91 -21.49 22.51 -16.09
N CYS A 92 -22.40 21.62 -16.46
CA CYS A 92 -23.29 21.77 -17.61
C CYS A 92 -24.71 22.06 -17.14
N ILE A 93 -25.28 23.15 -17.65
CA ILE A 93 -26.67 23.57 -17.40
C ILE A 93 -27.40 23.65 -18.74
N GLU A 94 -28.45 22.85 -18.89
CA GLU A 94 -29.31 22.83 -20.08
C GLU A 94 -30.67 23.42 -19.75
N PHE A 95 -31.14 24.34 -20.60
CA PHE A 95 -32.38 25.09 -20.41
C PHE A 95 -33.49 24.60 -21.33
N LYS A 96 -34.73 24.76 -20.86
CA LYS A 96 -35.92 24.34 -21.57
C LYS A 96 -36.00 24.95 -22.97
N LYS A 97 -36.49 24.13 -23.91
CA LYS A 97 -36.81 24.56 -25.28
C LYS A 97 -37.63 25.85 -25.30
N GLY A 98 -37.23 26.81 -26.14
CA GLY A 98 -37.94 28.09 -26.32
C GLY A 98 -37.50 29.25 -25.42
N MET A 99 -36.53 29.03 -24.51
CA MET A 99 -35.85 30.14 -23.83
C MET A 99 -34.82 30.81 -24.77
N THR A 100 -34.51 32.07 -24.51
CA THR A 100 -33.47 32.85 -25.20
C THR A 100 -32.31 33.18 -24.26
N GLU A 101 -31.19 33.66 -24.79
CA GLU A 101 -30.06 34.10 -23.94
C GLU A 101 -30.41 35.25 -22.99
N GLU A 102 -31.41 36.08 -23.33
CA GLU A 102 -31.86 37.20 -22.49
C GLU A 102 -32.67 36.74 -21.28
N ASP A 103 -33.30 35.56 -21.37
CA ASP A 103 -34.06 34.95 -20.28
C ASP A 103 -33.13 34.33 -19.21
N ILE A 104 -31.85 34.15 -19.54
CA ILE A 104 -30.86 33.46 -18.70
C ILE A 104 -30.09 34.49 -17.86
N ASP A 105 -30.36 34.51 -16.56
CA ASP A 105 -29.56 35.28 -15.60
C ASP A 105 -28.17 34.62 -15.43
N LYS A 106 -27.18 35.17 -16.13
CA LYS A 106 -25.79 34.68 -16.11
C LYS A 106 -25.17 34.66 -14.71
N ASP A 107 -25.51 35.61 -13.85
CA ASP A 107 -24.99 35.66 -12.48
C ASP A 107 -25.53 34.50 -11.65
N THR A 108 -26.84 34.24 -11.78
CA THR A 108 -27.51 33.12 -11.11
C THR A 108 -26.96 31.78 -11.60
N CYS A 109 -26.75 31.62 -12.90
CA CYS A 109 -26.19 30.39 -13.47
C CYS A 109 -24.74 30.15 -13.05
N SER A 110 -23.91 31.21 -13.03
CA SER A 110 -22.54 31.15 -12.52
C SER A 110 -22.51 30.78 -11.04
N PHE A 111 -23.41 31.37 -10.24
CA PHE A 111 -23.53 31.05 -8.82
C PHE A 111 -23.92 29.59 -8.58
N ILE A 112 -24.92 29.08 -9.30
CA ILE A 112 -25.35 27.68 -9.24
C ILE A 112 -24.19 26.76 -9.61
N ALA A 113 -23.50 27.01 -10.73
CA ALA A 113 -22.32 26.24 -11.13
C ALA A 113 -21.23 26.24 -10.06
N ASN A 114 -20.97 27.37 -9.39
CA ASN A 114 -19.96 27.47 -8.34
C ASN A 114 -20.35 26.70 -7.07
N VAL A 115 -21.60 26.83 -6.62
CA VAL A 115 -22.10 26.11 -5.44
C VAL A 115 -22.03 24.61 -5.68
N ILE A 116 -22.45 24.17 -6.86
CA ILE A 116 -22.42 22.75 -7.17
C ILE A 116 -20.98 22.24 -7.35
N TYR A 117 -20.07 23.03 -7.91
CA TYR A 117 -18.65 22.67 -7.97
C TYR A 117 -18.08 22.42 -6.56
N LEU A 118 -18.41 23.28 -5.58
CA LEU A 118 -18.01 23.09 -4.19
C LEU A 118 -18.62 21.81 -3.59
N ILE A 119 -19.88 21.53 -3.90
CA ILE A 119 -20.59 20.34 -3.45
C ILE A 119 -19.96 19.05 -4.01
N VAL A 120 -19.77 18.98 -5.33
CA VAL A 120 -19.18 17.82 -6.02
C VAL A 120 -17.75 17.60 -5.56
N SER A 121 -16.96 18.67 -5.43
CA SER A 121 -15.60 18.60 -4.91
C SER A 121 -15.58 18.03 -3.48
N ARG A 122 -16.49 18.47 -2.61
CA ARG A 122 -16.62 17.95 -1.24
C ARG A 122 -17.04 16.49 -1.22
N HIS A 123 -18.01 16.10 -2.04
CA HIS A 123 -18.46 14.72 -2.14
C HIS A 123 -17.34 13.80 -2.64
N ASN A 124 -16.60 14.20 -3.68
CA ASN A 124 -15.46 13.46 -4.19
C ASN A 124 -14.32 13.35 -3.17
N MET A 125 -14.00 14.42 -2.44
CA MET A 125 -13.03 14.36 -1.35
C MET A 125 -13.44 13.37 -0.27
N ARG A 126 -14.74 13.33 0.08
CA ARG A 126 -15.26 12.37 1.05
C ARG A 126 -15.16 10.93 0.54
N ASN A 127 -15.56 10.68 -0.70
CA ASN A 127 -15.42 9.36 -1.32
C ASN A 127 -13.95 8.91 -1.40
N MET A 128 -13.02 9.84 -1.69
CA MET A 128 -11.59 9.54 -1.67
C MET A 128 -11.07 9.23 -0.26
N LEU A 129 -11.57 9.92 0.77
CA LEU A 129 -11.23 9.62 2.16
C LEU A 129 -11.76 8.24 2.56
N ASP A 130 -13.01 7.92 2.25
CA ASP A 130 -13.62 6.63 2.54
C ASP A 130 -12.90 5.49 1.79
N TYR A 131 -12.48 5.76 0.54
CA TYR A 131 -11.67 4.83 -0.23
C TYR A 131 -10.27 4.65 0.39
N ALA A 132 -9.56 5.74 0.69
CA ALA A 132 -8.21 5.69 1.27
C ALA A 132 -8.19 5.08 2.68
N GLU A 133 -9.31 5.15 3.42
CA GLU A 133 -9.46 4.48 4.71
C GLU A 133 -9.36 2.95 4.59
N ASN A 134 -9.72 2.40 3.43
CA ASN A 134 -9.83 0.95 3.22
C ASN A 134 -8.89 0.40 2.13
N PHE A 135 -8.41 1.24 1.22
CA PHE A 135 -7.66 0.83 0.04
C PHE A 135 -6.39 1.67 -0.16
N ASP A 136 -5.37 1.05 -0.75
CA ASP A 136 -4.16 1.73 -1.21
C ASP A 136 -4.46 2.45 -2.53
N THR A 137 -4.33 3.79 -2.53
CA THR A 137 -4.73 4.63 -3.68
C THR A 137 -3.88 4.42 -4.93
N ALA A 138 -2.65 3.90 -4.80
CA ALA A 138 -1.76 3.66 -5.93
C ALA A 138 -2.05 2.33 -6.65
N THR A 139 -2.57 1.33 -5.93
CA THR A 139 -2.75 -0.03 -6.44
C THR A 139 -4.19 -0.54 -6.42
N GLY A 140 -5.10 0.17 -5.77
CA GLY A 140 -6.49 -0.20 -5.57
C GLY A 140 -6.72 -1.47 -4.74
N LEU A 141 -5.65 -2.09 -4.23
CA LEU A 141 -5.78 -3.19 -3.28
C LEU A 141 -6.29 -2.68 -1.93
N PRO A 142 -6.90 -3.55 -1.12
CA PRO A 142 -7.07 -3.28 0.29
C PRO A 142 -5.79 -2.76 0.94
N ASN A 143 -5.96 -1.87 1.91
CA ASN A 143 -4.89 -1.53 2.83
C ASN A 143 -4.85 -2.52 4.01
N LEU A 144 -3.87 -2.35 4.90
CA LEU A 144 -3.66 -3.25 6.01
C LEU A 144 -4.85 -3.30 7.00
N LYS A 145 -5.53 -2.18 7.22
CA LYS A 145 -6.69 -2.07 8.10
C LYS A 145 -7.84 -2.95 7.58
N TYR A 146 -8.25 -2.74 6.33
CA TYR A 146 -9.33 -3.50 5.71
C TYR A 146 -9.02 -5.00 5.63
N MET A 147 -7.74 -5.34 5.40
CA MET A 147 -7.28 -6.73 5.36
C MET A 147 -7.51 -7.46 6.68
N GLY A 148 -7.21 -6.82 7.82
CA GLY A 148 -7.44 -7.40 9.15
C GLY A 148 -8.93 -7.62 9.43
N GLU A 149 -9.78 -6.67 9.04
CA GLU A 149 -11.23 -6.85 9.17
C GLU A 149 -11.76 -7.97 8.27
N LYS A 150 -11.27 -8.06 7.02
CA LYS A 150 -11.65 -9.14 6.09
C LYS A 150 -11.23 -10.50 6.65
N TYR A 151 -10.01 -10.62 7.17
CA TYR A 151 -9.53 -11.84 7.81
C TYR A 151 -10.44 -12.30 8.95
N ASN A 152 -10.81 -11.39 9.85
CA ASN A 152 -11.72 -11.69 10.97
C ASN A 152 -13.10 -12.14 10.47
N ARG A 153 -13.65 -11.49 9.43
CA ARG A 153 -14.90 -11.92 8.79
C ARG A 153 -14.77 -13.31 8.18
N SER A 154 -13.68 -13.61 7.46
CA SER A 154 -13.45 -14.92 6.84
C SER A 154 -13.38 -16.04 7.87
N MET A 155 -12.65 -15.84 8.98
CA MET A 155 -12.59 -16.80 10.09
C MET A 155 -13.96 -17.02 10.75
N ALA A 156 -14.75 -15.95 10.93
CA ALA A 156 -16.08 -16.06 11.52
C ALA A 156 -17.07 -16.84 10.62
N HIS A 157 -17.02 -16.63 9.30
CA HIS A 157 -17.88 -17.32 8.35
C HIS A 157 -17.43 -18.77 8.07
N ASN A 158 -16.14 -19.06 8.20
CA ASN A 158 -15.56 -20.38 7.94
C ASN A 158 -14.71 -20.86 9.13
N PRO A 159 -15.31 -21.22 10.28
CA PRO A 159 -14.56 -21.55 11.50
C PRO A 159 -13.70 -22.81 11.40
N ASN A 160 -13.97 -23.68 10.42
CA ASN A 160 -13.18 -24.89 10.16
C ASN A 160 -12.12 -24.69 9.06
N ALA A 161 -12.04 -23.51 8.44
CA ALA A 161 -11.02 -23.24 7.44
C ALA A 161 -9.69 -22.90 8.11
N GLU A 162 -8.63 -23.59 7.70
CA GLU A 162 -7.27 -23.27 8.11
C GLU A 162 -6.72 -22.20 7.17
N TYR A 163 -6.50 -20.99 7.71
CA TYR A 163 -5.85 -19.92 6.98
C TYR A 163 -4.36 -19.85 7.34
N VAL A 164 -3.56 -19.35 6.42
CA VAL A 164 -2.14 -19.00 6.60
C VAL A 164 -1.92 -17.55 6.17
N VAL A 165 -0.98 -16.87 6.82
CA VAL A 165 -0.65 -15.47 6.52
C VAL A 165 0.72 -15.40 5.85
N LEU A 166 0.82 -14.62 4.79
CA LEU A 166 2.05 -14.43 4.04
C LEU A 166 2.44 -12.96 4.04
N TYR A 167 3.73 -12.70 4.20
CA TYR A 167 4.35 -11.42 3.91
C TYR A 167 5.18 -11.57 2.63
N ALA A 168 4.92 -10.74 1.62
CA ALA A 168 5.58 -10.82 0.32
C ALA A 168 6.25 -9.48 -0.06
N ASN A 169 7.56 -9.50 -0.27
CA ASN A 169 8.35 -8.35 -0.73
C ASN A 169 8.77 -8.56 -2.20
N VAL A 170 8.50 -7.58 -3.06
CA VAL A 170 8.90 -7.65 -4.48
C VAL A 170 10.42 -7.52 -4.60
N LYS A 171 11.06 -8.50 -5.22
CA LYS A 171 12.51 -8.48 -5.40
C LYS A 171 12.91 -7.43 -6.42
N ASN A 172 13.92 -6.62 -6.06
CA ASN A 172 14.57 -5.63 -6.94
C ASN A 172 13.60 -4.61 -7.55
N PHE A 173 12.51 -4.24 -6.88
CA PHE A 173 11.55 -3.26 -7.43
C PHE A 173 12.21 -1.90 -7.71
N LYS A 174 13.19 -1.49 -6.90
CA LYS A 174 14.00 -0.28 -7.12
C LYS A 174 14.64 -0.21 -8.52
N TYR A 175 15.03 -1.36 -9.09
CA TYR A 175 15.56 -1.41 -10.45
C TYR A 175 14.58 -0.89 -11.51
N ILE A 176 13.27 -1.11 -11.31
CA ILE A 176 12.24 -0.59 -12.23
C ILE A 176 12.17 0.93 -12.13
N ASN A 177 12.15 1.47 -10.92
CA ASN A 177 12.15 2.91 -10.68
C ASN A 177 13.41 3.56 -11.27
N ASP A 178 14.59 2.96 -11.05
CA ASP A 178 15.87 3.48 -11.55
C ASP A 178 15.95 3.45 -13.10
N ARG A 179 15.23 2.52 -13.75
CA ARG A 179 15.26 2.34 -15.21
C ARG A 179 14.27 3.20 -15.99
N GLY A 180 13.09 3.46 -15.44
CA GLY A 180 12.04 4.19 -16.16
C GLY A 180 11.34 5.28 -15.36
N GLY A 181 11.93 5.68 -14.24
CA GLY A 181 11.40 6.70 -13.36
C GLY A 181 10.21 6.23 -12.53
N VAL A 182 9.73 7.15 -11.69
CA VAL A 182 8.65 6.92 -10.73
C VAL A 182 7.36 6.50 -11.44
N TYR A 183 7.00 7.17 -12.54
CA TYR A 183 5.78 6.85 -13.31
C TYR A 183 5.75 5.42 -13.85
N LEU A 184 6.88 4.89 -14.33
CA LEU A 184 6.95 3.49 -14.76
C LEU A 184 6.80 2.55 -13.57
N GLY A 185 7.45 2.88 -12.45
CA GLY A 185 7.32 2.17 -11.19
C GLY A 185 5.87 2.04 -10.76
N ASP A 186 5.17 3.16 -10.63
CA ASP A 186 3.78 3.20 -10.17
C ASP A 186 2.86 2.41 -11.10
N SER A 187 3.00 2.58 -12.42
CA SER A 187 2.27 1.81 -13.42
C SER A 187 2.55 0.30 -13.33
N ALA A 188 3.81 -0.09 -13.11
CA ALA A 188 4.18 -1.48 -12.93
C ALA A 188 3.61 -2.06 -11.64
N MET A 189 3.60 -1.29 -10.56
CA MET A 189 3.05 -1.70 -9.27
C MET A 189 1.53 -1.89 -9.34
N ALA A 190 0.81 -0.96 -9.96
CA ALA A 190 -0.63 -1.06 -10.15
C ALA A 190 -1.02 -2.31 -10.95
N LYS A 191 -0.31 -2.59 -12.05
CA LYS A 191 -0.55 -3.80 -12.85
C LYS A 191 -0.18 -5.09 -12.11
N LEU A 192 0.93 -5.08 -11.36
CA LEU A 192 1.33 -6.20 -10.54
C LEU A 192 0.25 -6.50 -9.49
N ALA A 193 -0.25 -5.47 -8.82
CA ALA A 193 -1.31 -5.55 -7.83
C ALA A 193 -2.61 -6.15 -8.39
N GLN A 194 -3.03 -5.72 -9.59
CA GLN A 194 -4.19 -6.30 -10.28
C GLN A 194 -4.02 -7.79 -10.56
N ILE A 195 -2.82 -8.22 -10.98
CA ILE A 195 -2.56 -9.64 -11.29
C ILE A 195 -2.58 -10.48 -10.01
N ILE A 196 -1.92 -10.03 -8.94
CA ILE A 196 -1.85 -10.80 -7.68
C ILE A 196 -3.20 -10.81 -6.94
N ALA A 197 -4.09 -9.84 -7.17
CA ALA A 197 -5.47 -9.89 -6.69
C ALA A 197 -6.21 -11.14 -7.21
N GLY A 198 -5.90 -11.60 -8.42
CA GLY A 198 -6.44 -12.84 -8.99
C GLY A 198 -5.83 -14.12 -8.42
N PHE A 199 -4.92 -14.04 -7.45
CA PHE A 199 -4.30 -15.24 -6.85
C PHE A 199 -5.12 -15.78 -5.68
N VAL A 200 -5.97 -14.94 -5.09
CA VAL A 200 -6.74 -15.24 -3.89
C VAL A 200 -8.20 -15.55 -4.24
N ARG A 201 -8.84 -16.40 -3.44
CA ARG A 201 -10.27 -16.74 -3.53
C ARG A 201 -11.13 -15.66 -2.84
N GLU A 202 -12.45 -15.78 -2.96
CA GLU A 202 -13.41 -14.80 -2.41
C GLU A 202 -13.24 -14.57 -0.89
N ASP A 203 -13.05 -15.65 -0.15
CA ASP A 203 -12.87 -15.65 1.30
C ASP A 203 -11.42 -15.50 1.74
N GLU A 204 -10.49 -15.26 0.81
CA GLU A 204 -9.07 -14.99 1.04
C GLU A 204 -8.77 -13.51 0.79
N GLY A 205 -7.55 -13.05 1.06
CA GLY A 205 -7.21 -11.64 0.90
C GLY A 205 -5.79 -11.39 0.42
N VAL A 206 -5.63 -10.26 -0.26
CA VAL A 206 -4.35 -9.62 -0.52
C VAL A 206 -4.49 -8.13 -0.22
N CYS A 207 -3.44 -7.53 0.36
CA CYS A 207 -3.38 -6.10 0.63
C CYS A 207 -1.98 -5.56 0.32
N ARG A 208 -1.89 -4.26 0.08
CA ARG A 208 -0.59 -3.56 0.05
C ARG A 208 -0.33 -2.95 1.42
N ILE A 209 0.85 -3.23 1.98
CA ILE A 209 1.29 -2.68 3.26
C ILE A 209 1.92 -1.29 3.03
N GLY A 210 2.68 -1.17 1.93
CA GLY A 210 3.38 0.04 1.54
C GLY A 210 4.67 -0.28 0.79
N GLY A 211 5.13 0.65 -0.05
CA GLY A 211 6.30 0.44 -0.89
C GLY A 211 6.14 -0.78 -1.80
N ASP A 212 7.06 -1.74 -1.68
CA ASP A 212 7.12 -3.00 -2.43
C ASP A 212 6.62 -4.22 -1.62
N ASN A 213 5.84 -3.99 -0.57
CA ASN A 213 5.41 -5.02 0.39
C ASN A 213 3.89 -5.27 0.34
N PHE A 214 3.55 -6.54 0.36
CA PHE A 214 2.20 -7.07 0.31
C PHE A 214 1.98 -8.06 1.44
N ALA A 215 0.73 -8.17 1.91
CA ALA A 215 0.31 -9.26 2.77
C ALA A 215 -0.79 -10.08 2.09
N PHE A 216 -0.80 -11.37 2.37
CA PHE A 216 -1.87 -12.28 1.96
C PHE A 216 -2.37 -13.02 3.19
N PHE A 217 -3.65 -13.39 3.18
CA PHE A 217 -4.12 -14.53 3.95
C PHE A 217 -4.86 -15.44 3.00
N VAL A 218 -4.51 -16.72 3.01
CA VAL A 218 -5.05 -17.72 2.08
C VAL A 218 -5.38 -18.98 2.84
N ARG A 219 -6.25 -19.82 2.31
CA ARG A 219 -6.48 -21.13 2.90
C ARG A 219 -5.22 -21.99 2.74
N ARG A 220 -5.00 -22.89 3.69
CA ARG A 220 -3.83 -23.76 3.73
C ARG A 220 -3.68 -24.61 2.46
N ASP A 221 -4.79 -25.04 1.87
CA ASP A 221 -4.86 -25.80 0.62
C ASP A 221 -4.54 -24.96 -0.63
N ASN A 222 -4.62 -23.63 -0.55
CA ASN A 222 -4.29 -22.70 -1.63
C ASN A 222 -2.86 -22.15 -1.52
N LEU A 223 -2.16 -22.38 -0.41
CA LEU A 223 -0.83 -21.83 -0.14
C LEU A 223 0.16 -22.14 -1.27
N ASP A 224 0.29 -23.41 -1.65
CA ASP A 224 1.29 -23.83 -2.64
C ASP A 224 1.00 -23.22 -4.01
N VAL A 225 -0.28 -23.12 -4.40
CA VAL A 225 -0.70 -22.49 -5.66
C VAL A 225 -0.30 -21.02 -5.68
N VAL A 226 -0.52 -20.30 -4.58
CA VAL A 226 -0.18 -18.87 -4.46
C VAL A 226 1.33 -18.68 -4.46
N LEU A 227 2.08 -19.51 -3.73
CA LEU A 227 3.54 -19.46 -3.71
C LEU A 227 4.15 -19.72 -5.10
N GLU A 228 3.64 -20.70 -5.86
CA GLU A 228 4.10 -20.94 -7.24
C GLU A 228 3.84 -19.74 -8.15
N LYS A 229 2.65 -19.13 -8.08
CA LYS A 229 2.32 -17.95 -8.87
C LYS A 229 3.23 -16.76 -8.51
N LEU A 230 3.59 -16.58 -7.24
CA LEU A 230 4.48 -15.50 -6.77
C LEU A 230 5.95 -15.68 -7.15
N LYS A 231 6.39 -16.88 -7.58
CA LYS A 231 7.77 -17.06 -8.07
C LYS A 231 8.05 -16.26 -9.34
N SER A 232 7.06 -16.10 -10.21
CA SER A 232 7.23 -15.38 -11.47
C SER A 232 5.91 -14.78 -11.96
N VAL A 233 5.71 -13.50 -11.68
CA VAL A 233 4.55 -12.74 -12.14
C VAL A 233 4.94 -11.91 -13.36
N GLN A 234 4.40 -12.27 -14.52
CA GLN A 234 4.64 -11.55 -15.76
C GLN A 234 3.71 -10.34 -15.85
N VAL A 235 4.29 -9.14 -15.90
CA VAL A 235 3.57 -7.88 -16.15
C VAL A 235 3.90 -7.40 -17.56
N SER A 236 2.88 -7.00 -18.32
CA SER A 236 2.99 -6.50 -19.70
C SER A 236 2.41 -5.09 -19.87
N GLY A 237 2.75 -4.43 -20.99
CA GLY A 237 2.35 -3.06 -21.27
C GLY A 237 3.07 -2.02 -20.40
N LEU A 238 4.34 -2.28 -20.07
CA LEU A 238 5.24 -1.37 -19.37
C LEU A 238 6.04 -0.55 -20.39
N MET A 239 5.43 0.50 -20.92
CA MET A 239 6.07 1.41 -21.88
C MET A 239 7.33 2.01 -21.26
N GLY A 240 8.48 1.93 -21.93
CA GLY A 240 9.78 2.34 -21.39
C GLY A 240 10.72 1.18 -21.04
N LEU A 241 10.22 -0.06 -20.97
CA LEU A 241 11.07 -1.26 -20.94
C LEU A 241 11.28 -1.82 -22.36
N ARG A 242 12.47 -2.38 -22.61
CA ARG A 242 12.90 -2.90 -23.93
C ARG A 242 11.89 -3.86 -24.57
N ASN A 243 11.19 -4.66 -23.78
CA ASN A 243 10.20 -5.65 -24.24
C ASN A 243 8.76 -5.31 -23.79
N GLY A 244 8.52 -4.07 -23.32
CA GLY A 244 7.22 -3.65 -22.78
C GLY A 244 6.71 -4.51 -21.62
N SER A 245 7.57 -5.29 -20.96
CA SER A 245 7.17 -6.29 -19.98
C SER A 245 8.31 -6.61 -19.00
N HIS A 246 7.95 -7.09 -17.81
CA HIS A 246 8.88 -7.47 -16.76
C HIS A 246 8.34 -8.67 -15.96
N LYS A 247 9.24 -9.54 -15.50
CA LYS A 247 8.90 -10.64 -14.59
C LYS A 247 9.28 -10.25 -13.17
N PHE A 248 8.27 -10.05 -12.34
CA PHE A 248 8.45 -9.85 -10.91
C PHE A 248 8.55 -11.19 -10.21
N SER A 249 9.35 -11.23 -9.14
CA SER A 249 9.43 -12.36 -8.23
C SER A 249 9.38 -11.81 -6.81
N PHE A 250 8.90 -12.63 -5.88
CA PHE A 250 8.72 -12.23 -4.50
C PHE A 250 9.65 -13.02 -3.60
N ARG A 251 10.08 -12.36 -2.52
CA ARG A 251 10.48 -13.08 -1.31
C ARG A 251 9.29 -13.14 -0.37
N VAL A 252 9.03 -14.32 0.17
CA VAL A 252 7.83 -14.61 0.94
C VAL A 252 8.21 -15.22 2.29
N GLY A 253 7.68 -14.65 3.35
CA GLY A 253 7.62 -15.27 4.65
C GLY A 253 6.21 -15.78 4.92
N VAL A 254 6.07 -16.92 5.58
CA VAL A 254 4.78 -17.58 5.83
C VAL A 254 4.61 -17.81 7.33
N SER A 255 3.49 -17.37 7.90
CA SER A 255 3.03 -17.80 9.22
C SER A 255 1.92 -18.84 9.06
N ASP A 256 2.21 -20.03 9.59
CA ASP A 256 1.32 -21.19 9.68
C ASP A 256 1.23 -21.64 11.14
N THR A 257 1.04 -20.68 12.04
CA THR A 257 0.95 -20.89 13.50
C THR A 257 -0.50 -20.95 13.97
N GLU A 258 -0.70 -21.34 15.23
CA GLU A 258 -2.01 -21.34 15.90
C GLU A 258 -2.48 -19.94 16.36
N ALA A 259 -1.69 -18.89 16.11
CA ALA A 259 -2.07 -17.53 16.44
C ALA A 259 -3.36 -17.14 15.71
N LYS A 260 -4.31 -16.54 16.43
CA LYS A 260 -5.62 -16.18 15.88
C LYS A 260 -5.63 -14.80 15.26
N GLU A 261 -4.85 -13.87 15.77
CA GLU A 261 -4.86 -12.48 15.32
C GLU A 261 -4.04 -12.28 14.05
N PHE A 262 -4.62 -11.59 13.07
CA PHE A 262 -3.95 -11.28 11.81
C PHE A 262 -2.62 -10.53 12.02
N GLY A 263 -2.58 -9.58 12.95
CA GLY A 263 -1.40 -8.78 13.25
C GLY A 263 -0.21 -9.63 13.71
N THR A 264 -0.42 -10.53 14.67
CA THR A 264 0.62 -11.44 15.17
C THR A 264 1.17 -12.33 14.05
N ARG A 265 0.29 -12.95 13.26
CA ARG A 265 0.71 -13.81 12.14
C ARG A 265 1.45 -13.04 11.05
N LEU A 266 1.08 -11.77 10.84
CA LEU A 266 1.77 -10.90 9.89
C LEU A 266 3.19 -10.54 10.38
N GLU A 267 3.37 -10.30 11.67
CA GLU A 267 4.69 -10.07 12.26
C GLU A 267 5.60 -11.30 12.15
N GLU A 268 5.06 -12.49 12.43
CA GLU A 268 5.73 -13.78 12.23
C GLU A 268 6.15 -13.97 10.76
N ALA A 269 5.23 -13.74 9.82
CA ALA A 269 5.50 -13.84 8.39
C ALA A 269 6.53 -12.80 7.92
N SER A 270 6.45 -11.56 8.41
CA SER A 270 7.44 -10.51 8.13
C SER A 270 8.84 -10.91 8.61
N THR A 271 8.92 -11.46 9.81
CA THR A 271 10.16 -11.98 10.43
C THR A 271 10.78 -13.08 9.56
N ALA A 272 9.99 -14.06 9.13
CA ALA A 272 10.44 -15.11 8.22
C ALA A 272 10.93 -14.54 6.87
N CYS A 273 10.23 -13.54 6.31
CA CYS A 273 10.64 -12.88 5.07
C CYS A 273 12.00 -12.16 5.21
N ILE A 274 12.21 -11.45 6.33
CA ILE A 274 13.48 -10.78 6.63
C ILE A 274 14.61 -11.81 6.75
N VAL A 275 14.39 -12.92 7.45
CA VAL A 275 15.38 -14.00 7.58
C VAL A 275 15.74 -14.62 6.23
N GLY A 276 14.73 -14.86 5.39
CA GLY A 276 14.96 -15.31 4.01
C GLY A 276 15.88 -14.36 3.23
N LYS A 277 15.80 -13.05 3.50
CA LYS A 277 16.62 -12.03 2.85
C LYS A 277 18.04 -11.95 3.39
N THR A 278 18.19 -11.98 4.71
CA THR A 278 19.45 -11.63 5.37
C THR A 278 20.29 -12.86 5.69
N VAL A 279 19.69 -13.91 6.23
CA VAL A 279 20.38 -15.09 6.76
C VAL A 279 20.34 -16.26 5.78
N LEU A 280 19.13 -16.76 5.45
CA LEU A 280 18.98 -18.02 4.72
C LEU A 280 19.17 -17.88 3.20
N LYS A 281 19.09 -16.66 2.67
CA LYS A 281 19.10 -16.39 1.21
C LYS A 281 18.07 -17.21 0.42
N LYS A 282 16.94 -17.52 1.06
CA LYS A 282 15.80 -18.24 0.46
C LYS A 282 14.72 -17.26 0.04
N ASP A 283 13.98 -17.64 -1.00
CA ASP A 283 12.86 -16.86 -1.51
C ASP A 283 11.55 -17.18 -0.77
N VAL A 284 11.43 -18.36 -0.16
CA VAL A 284 10.29 -18.71 0.71
C VAL A 284 10.83 -19.24 2.03
N VAL A 285 10.32 -18.71 3.15
CA VAL A 285 10.65 -19.17 4.51
C VAL A 285 9.35 -19.27 5.31
N VAL A 286 9.14 -20.43 5.94
CA VAL A 286 8.04 -20.62 6.89
C VAL A 286 8.56 -20.26 8.28
N PHE A 287 7.80 -19.44 9.00
CA PHE A 287 8.08 -19.08 10.37
C PHE A 287 8.00 -20.33 11.26
N ASN A 288 8.99 -20.48 12.13
CA ASN A 288 8.94 -21.40 13.26
C ASN A 288 9.56 -20.71 14.48
N LEU A 289 9.27 -21.23 15.67
CA LEU A 289 9.75 -20.60 16.92
C LEU A 289 11.28 -20.62 17.01
N GLU A 290 11.95 -21.65 16.48
CA GLU A 290 13.41 -21.73 16.44
C GLU A 290 14.04 -20.58 15.63
N LEU A 291 13.43 -20.18 14.51
CA LEU A 291 13.82 -19.02 13.72
C LEU A 291 13.67 -17.72 14.53
N SER A 292 12.58 -17.59 15.30
CA SER A 292 12.33 -16.43 16.16
C SER A 292 13.36 -16.33 17.28
N ASP A 293 13.71 -17.46 17.90
CA ASP A 293 14.70 -17.54 18.96
C ASP A 293 16.11 -17.22 18.42
N GLU A 294 16.46 -17.73 17.24
CA GLU A 294 17.74 -17.42 16.57
C GLU A 294 17.84 -15.93 16.23
N ILE A 295 16.78 -15.30 15.71
CA ILE A 295 16.76 -13.85 15.42
C ILE A 295 16.82 -13.02 16.70
N SER A 296 16.05 -13.40 17.71
CA SER A 296 16.00 -12.69 19.00
C SER A 296 17.36 -12.76 19.69
N HIS A 297 17.97 -13.95 19.74
CA HIS A 297 19.32 -14.14 20.26
C HIS A 297 20.34 -13.33 19.46
N ASN A 298 20.31 -13.40 18.13
CA ASN A 298 21.22 -12.66 17.26
C ASN A 298 21.08 -11.14 17.41
N ASN A 299 19.86 -10.64 17.56
CA ASN A 299 19.60 -9.21 17.78
C ASN A 299 20.05 -8.76 19.17
N LEU A 300 19.85 -9.58 20.21
CA LEU A 300 20.37 -9.30 21.55
C LEU A 300 21.90 -9.23 21.55
N VAL A 301 22.56 -10.17 20.88
CA VAL A 301 24.02 -10.18 20.72
C VAL A 301 24.51 -8.89 20.05
N VAL A 302 23.89 -8.50 18.94
CA VAL A 302 24.26 -7.28 18.21
C VAL A 302 23.96 -6.01 19.00
N ALA A 303 22.86 -5.97 19.74
CA ALA A 303 22.48 -4.81 20.55
C ALA A 303 23.36 -4.65 21.79
N ALA A 304 23.78 -5.76 22.41
CA ALA A 304 24.66 -5.75 23.58
C ALA A 304 26.13 -5.45 23.22
N PHE A 305 26.52 -5.64 21.95
CA PHE A 305 27.91 -5.52 21.52
C PHE A 305 28.60 -4.19 21.89
N PRO A 306 28.04 -2.99 21.64
CA PRO A 306 28.73 -1.73 21.93
C PRO A 306 28.99 -1.52 23.44
N ASP A 307 28.01 -1.88 24.27
CA ASP A 307 28.12 -1.76 25.72
C ASP A 307 29.10 -2.80 26.28
N ALA A 308 29.01 -4.05 25.81
CA ALA A 308 29.91 -5.13 26.19
C ALA A 308 31.38 -4.86 25.79
N LEU A 309 31.59 -4.27 24.61
CA LEU A 309 32.91 -3.86 24.14
C LEU A 309 33.49 -2.77 25.04
N SER A 310 32.68 -1.77 25.40
CA SER A 310 33.07 -0.67 26.30
C SER A 310 33.34 -1.15 27.74
N ALA A 311 32.63 -2.19 28.18
CA ALA A 311 32.78 -2.79 29.50
C ALA A 311 33.97 -3.77 29.60
N GLY A 312 34.69 -4.03 28.51
CA GLY A 312 35.84 -4.94 28.49
C GLY A 312 35.45 -6.42 28.63
N GLU A 313 34.23 -6.78 28.21
CA GLU A 313 33.71 -8.15 28.32
C GLU A 313 34.33 -9.12 27.30
N PHE A 314 34.96 -8.60 26.25
CA PHE A 314 35.68 -9.39 25.25
C PHE A 314 37.14 -9.54 25.67
N VAL A 315 37.55 -10.78 25.97
CA VAL A 315 38.88 -11.09 26.50
C VAL A 315 39.62 -12.14 25.65
N PRO A 316 40.94 -12.05 25.53
CA PRO A 316 41.72 -13.06 24.82
C PRO A 316 42.01 -14.27 25.72
N PHE A 317 41.69 -15.46 25.22
CA PHE A 317 42.19 -16.72 25.77
C PHE A 317 43.35 -17.20 24.90
N PHE A 318 44.37 -17.81 25.49
CA PHE A 318 45.57 -18.18 24.74
C PHE A 318 45.71 -19.70 24.63
N GLN A 319 45.72 -20.21 23.39
CA GLN A 319 45.98 -21.61 23.12
C GLN A 319 47.47 -21.81 22.75
N PRO A 320 48.24 -22.59 23.54
CA PRO A 320 49.66 -22.86 23.24
C PRO A 320 49.84 -23.63 21.93
N LYS A 321 50.82 -23.23 21.12
CA LYS A 321 51.34 -23.98 19.98
C LYS A 321 52.72 -24.51 20.33
N VAL A 322 52.87 -25.83 20.37
CA VAL A 322 54.12 -26.49 20.78
C VAL A 322 54.78 -27.20 19.61
N ASN A 323 56.10 -27.29 19.65
CA ASN A 323 56.87 -28.12 18.74
C ASN A 323 56.60 -29.60 19.07
N MET A 324 56.09 -30.36 18.09
CA MET A 324 55.72 -31.77 18.30
C MET A 324 56.92 -32.70 18.56
N GLN A 325 58.13 -32.30 18.16
CA GLN A 325 59.36 -33.08 18.37
C GLN A 325 60.07 -32.70 19.67
N THR A 326 60.14 -31.41 20.01
CA THR A 326 60.91 -30.92 21.18
C THR A 326 60.04 -30.63 22.40
N GLY A 327 58.72 -30.49 22.22
CA GLY A 327 57.78 -30.07 23.28
C GLY A 327 57.87 -28.57 23.63
N GLU A 328 58.74 -27.81 22.98
CA GLU A 328 58.95 -26.39 23.27
C GLU A 328 57.77 -25.53 22.80
N LEU A 329 57.44 -24.50 23.57
CA LEU A 329 56.43 -23.51 23.20
C LEU A 329 56.94 -22.66 22.03
N LEU A 330 56.24 -22.72 20.90
CA LEU A 330 56.54 -21.93 19.69
C LEU A 330 55.77 -20.60 19.66
N GLY A 331 54.64 -20.54 20.35
CA GLY A 331 53.79 -19.34 20.41
C GLY A 331 52.42 -19.67 20.96
N MET A 332 51.52 -18.70 20.91
CA MET A 332 50.14 -18.86 21.35
C MET A 332 49.19 -18.24 20.32
N GLU A 333 48.03 -18.84 20.14
CA GLU A 333 46.93 -18.26 19.40
C GLU A 333 45.97 -17.56 20.37
N ALA A 334 45.68 -16.29 20.10
CA ALA A 334 44.68 -15.54 20.84
C ALA A 334 43.29 -15.89 20.28
N LEU A 335 42.43 -16.40 21.16
CA LEU A 335 41.06 -16.76 20.87
C LEU A 335 40.15 -15.83 21.66
N CYS A 336 39.40 -14.98 20.98
CA CYS A 336 38.43 -14.10 21.62
C CYS A 336 37.40 -14.92 22.40
N ARG A 337 37.01 -14.44 23.58
CA ARG A 337 35.90 -14.94 24.39
C ARG A 337 35.09 -13.75 24.86
N TRP A 338 33.78 -13.87 24.79
CA TRP A 338 32.88 -12.87 25.36
C TRP A 338 32.34 -13.38 26.68
N ILE A 339 32.66 -12.68 27.78
CA ILE A 339 32.20 -12.99 29.13
C ILE A 339 31.07 -12.02 29.48
N HIS A 340 29.85 -12.51 29.50
CA HIS A 340 28.66 -11.71 29.77
C HIS A 340 27.84 -12.34 30.90
N ASN A 341 27.55 -11.58 31.96
CA ASN A 341 26.80 -12.06 33.14
C ASN A 341 27.27 -13.45 33.65
N ASP A 342 28.57 -13.58 33.91
CA ASP A 342 29.25 -14.80 34.38
C ASP A 342 29.16 -16.02 33.43
N SER A 343 28.72 -15.82 32.18
CA SER A 343 28.65 -16.86 31.15
C SER A 343 29.61 -16.56 29.99
N ILE A 344 30.22 -17.60 29.42
CA ILE A 344 31.08 -17.49 28.23
C ILE A 344 30.21 -17.71 26.99
N ILE A 345 30.08 -16.68 26.17
CA ILE A 345 29.40 -16.74 24.86
C ILE A 345 30.41 -17.21 23.81
N SER A 346 30.00 -18.15 22.96
CA SER A 346 30.89 -18.74 21.95
C SER A 346 31.19 -17.75 20.84
N PRO A 347 32.45 -17.69 20.34
CA PRO A 347 32.79 -16.89 19.16
C PRO A 347 31.97 -17.22 17.91
N ALA A 348 31.51 -18.47 17.79
CA ALA A 348 30.64 -18.88 16.69
C ALA A 348 29.28 -18.14 16.71
N ASP A 349 28.83 -17.70 17.88
CA ASP A 349 27.52 -17.06 18.06
C ASP A 349 27.58 -15.57 17.68
N PHE A 350 28.70 -14.88 17.91
CA PHE A 350 28.80 -13.43 17.66
C PHE A 350 29.69 -13.03 16.48
N ILE A 351 30.80 -13.74 16.17
CA ILE A 351 31.71 -13.31 15.09
C ILE A 351 31.01 -13.21 13.73
N PRO A 352 30.21 -14.21 13.28
CA PRO A 352 29.51 -14.10 12.00
C PRO A 352 28.47 -12.99 11.97
N LEU A 353 27.91 -12.61 13.12
CA LEU A 353 26.95 -11.51 13.23
C LEU A 353 27.64 -10.16 13.09
N LEU A 354 28.73 -9.95 13.83
CA LEU A 354 29.51 -8.72 13.77
C LEU A 354 30.09 -8.49 12.37
N ASP A 355 30.57 -9.55 11.72
CA ASP A 355 31.08 -9.48 10.34
C ASP A 355 29.97 -9.07 9.36
N ARG A 356 28.80 -9.74 9.41
CA ARG A 356 27.64 -9.36 8.57
C ARG A 356 27.14 -7.93 8.82
N LYS A 357 27.33 -7.41 10.03
CA LYS A 357 26.95 -6.04 10.42
C LYS A 357 28.06 -5.02 10.21
N GLY A 358 29.24 -5.45 9.77
CA GLY A 358 30.39 -4.58 9.52
C GLY A 358 31.09 -4.09 10.79
N MET A 359 30.80 -4.67 11.96
CA MET A 359 31.34 -4.26 13.27
C MET A 359 32.55 -5.09 13.72
N ILE A 360 32.95 -6.11 12.96
CA ILE A 360 34.04 -7.02 13.35
C ILE A 360 35.37 -6.30 13.60
N HIS A 361 35.62 -5.20 12.87
CA HIS A 361 36.82 -4.39 13.01
C HIS A 361 36.94 -3.74 14.41
N GLU A 362 35.84 -3.42 15.07
CA GLU A 362 35.84 -2.85 16.42
C GLU A 362 36.28 -3.89 17.46
N LEU A 363 35.82 -5.14 17.28
CA LEU A 363 36.24 -6.27 18.11
C LEU A 363 37.72 -6.59 17.90
N ASP A 364 38.19 -6.60 16.65
CA ASP A 364 39.61 -6.86 16.33
C ASP A 364 40.51 -5.84 17.04
N MET A 365 40.15 -4.56 17.01
CA MET A 365 40.90 -3.51 17.70
C MET A 365 40.90 -3.68 19.21
N ALA A 366 39.77 -4.07 19.81
CA ALA A 366 39.68 -4.28 21.26
C ALA A 366 40.49 -5.50 21.74
N ILE A 367 40.70 -6.51 20.90
CA ILE A 367 41.52 -7.69 21.24
C ILE A 367 43.02 -7.45 21.02
N LEU A 368 43.37 -6.48 20.17
CA LEU A 368 44.77 -6.14 19.86
C LEU A 368 45.43 -5.20 20.89
N ILE A 369 44.63 -4.44 21.64
CA ILE A 369 45.08 -3.49 22.68
C ILE A 369 45.13 -4.21 24.02
#